data_AF-A0A6P0SUF3-F1
#
_entry.id   AF-A0A6P0SUF3-F1
#
_cell.length_a   1.000
_cell.length_b   1.000
_cell.length_c   1.000
_cell.angle_alpha   90.00
_cell.angle_beta   90.00
_cell.angle_gamma   90.00
#
_symmetry.space_group_name_H-M   'P 1'
#
loop_
_entity.id
_entity.type
_entity.pdbx_description
1 polymer ?
#
loop_
_entity_poly.entity_id
_entity_poly.type
_entity_poly.pdbx_seq_one_letter_code
_entity_poly.pdbx_strand_id
1 'polypeptide(L)'
;MTINARPEKTYGLIVGIENYQATNWNVNGPVRDAIKFADWLLLQGVPTDNIRLCLSPLSENSELVNNFEITSKPATEHNLVNIITNDLSQKTGELLFIFWAGHGLITSERNRRLLCADASKTNWQNLDFNSLLLLLGSDAFKIPHHICIVDACANYVLESKGRPTILGGKHFNSGQPRKNSQQFVLLATREGEKARVNRSEKTGYFSQAVRKALAQQDWLPDMAVVAEQVKQQFVSLNEKQQLPTYFYSRSWDGDQDTYHPNPFEIAHNIPSTQACKFVDRNQPLEELDQLLQDNTIVAITDRTGKGGVGKTELAIQYSWYKLEDYPGGCCWLNLQGVDIVTQLSGFASVNDFPGFNIPENLTIDYQLLSCWKKWQPGKVLLVFDNVTDIEQIKDYLPPMGSRFRVLITTRSSQLPYPSIPLGGLPLTASIELLVKLLGKNWVQKQLEFAKQFCQFVGCIPLGLYTIAAHRSDLQEEQSQEGDSGTDVLLELNWDSLE
;
A
#
# COMPACT_ATOMS: atom_id res chain seq x y z
N MET A 1 23.78 11.91 0.44
CA MET A 1 24.81 11.88 -0.63
C MET A 1 24.45 12.94 -1.65
N THR A 2 25.40 13.80 -2.00
CA THR A 2 25.19 14.91 -2.93
C THR A 2 25.25 14.37 -4.35
N ILE A 3 24.09 14.23 -4.99
CA ILE A 3 24.02 14.37 -6.46
C ILE A 3 24.72 15.72 -6.77
N ASN A 4 25.39 15.86 -7.91
CA ASN A 4 25.91 17.16 -8.33
C ASN A 4 25.36 17.42 -9.72
N ALA A 5 24.25 18.13 -9.76
CA ALA A 5 23.54 18.46 -10.99
C ALA A 5 23.36 19.96 -11.08
N ARG A 6 23.71 20.53 -12.23
CA ARG A 6 23.59 21.95 -12.51
C ARG A 6 22.20 22.28 -13.07
N PRO A 7 21.66 23.48 -12.80
CA PRO A 7 20.35 23.87 -13.33
C PRO A 7 20.30 23.79 -14.86
N GLU A 8 21.37 24.19 -15.57
CA GLU A 8 21.42 24.22 -17.04
C GLU A 8 21.50 22.83 -17.67
N LYS A 9 21.85 21.81 -16.86
CA LYS A 9 21.90 20.39 -17.24
C LYS A 9 20.72 19.59 -16.67
N THR A 10 19.76 20.27 -16.05
CA THR A 10 18.56 19.65 -15.50
C THR A 10 17.40 19.75 -16.48
N TYR A 11 16.63 18.67 -16.58
CA TYR A 11 15.38 18.62 -17.32
C TYR A 11 14.20 18.47 -16.36
N GLY A 12 13.05 19.06 -16.71
CA GLY A 12 11.82 18.96 -15.93
C GLY A 12 10.73 18.22 -16.69
N LEU A 13 10.02 17.30 -16.05
CA LEU A 13 8.71 16.80 -16.50
C LEU A 13 7.68 17.18 -15.42
N ILE A 14 6.87 18.19 -15.72
CA ILE A 14 5.97 18.80 -14.74
C ILE A 14 4.55 18.59 -15.20
N VAL A 15 3.78 17.81 -14.42
CA VAL A 15 2.45 17.34 -14.80
C VAL A 15 1.41 17.78 -13.78
N GLY A 16 0.35 18.45 -14.24
CA GLY A 16 -0.79 18.87 -13.41
C GLY A 16 -2.11 18.60 -14.11
N ILE A 17 -2.95 17.74 -13.53
CA ILE A 17 -4.19 17.28 -14.17
C ILE A 17 -5.40 17.59 -13.28
N GLU A 18 -6.21 18.55 -13.72
CA GLU A 18 -7.45 18.95 -13.03
C GLU A 18 -8.69 18.47 -13.77
N ASN A 19 -8.68 18.56 -15.10
CA ASN A 19 -9.77 18.15 -15.96
C ASN A 19 -9.48 16.77 -16.58
N TYR A 20 -10.40 15.83 -16.39
CA TYR A 20 -10.34 14.49 -16.99
C TYR A 20 -11.48 14.32 -17.98
N GLN A 21 -11.30 13.46 -18.98
CA GLN A 21 -12.39 13.09 -19.89
C GLN A 21 -13.63 12.58 -19.11
N ALA A 22 -13.41 11.85 -18.02
CA ALA A 22 -14.44 11.65 -17.00
C ALA A 22 -14.59 12.89 -16.10
N THR A 23 -15.55 13.76 -16.42
CA THR A 23 -15.78 15.04 -15.73
C THR A 23 -16.02 14.92 -14.22
N ASN A 24 -16.52 13.77 -13.74
CA ASN A 24 -16.74 13.50 -12.32
C ASN A 24 -15.46 13.16 -11.55
N TRP A 25 -14.29 13.15 -12.21
CA TRP A 25 -12.98 13.01 -11.59
C TRP A 25 -12.25 14.35 -11.46
N ASN A 26 -12.88 15.45 -11.85
CA ASN A 26 -12.22 16.74 -11.82
C ASN A 26 -11.80 17.15 -10.39
N VAL A 27 -10.58 17.67 -10.27
CA VAL A 27 -9.99 18.11 -9.00
C VAL A 27 -9.26 19.43 -9.23
N ASN A 28 -9.45 20.40 -8.34
CA ASN A 28 -8.84 21.72 -8.46
C ASN A 28 -7.55 21.80 -7.62
N GLY A 29 -6.50 22.40 -8.16
CA GLY A 29 -5.21 22.58 -7.49
C GLY A 29 -4.01 22.00 -8.25
N PRO A 30 -4.07 20.79 -8.82
CA PRO A 30 -2.92 20.18 -9.50
C PRO A 30 -2.22 21.04 -10.55
N VAL A 31 -2.94 21.81 -11.37
CA VAL A 31 -2.32 22.67 -12.38
C VAL A 31 -1.60 23.86 -11.74
N ARG A 32 -2.18 24.42 -10.68
CA ARG A 32 -1.54 25.49 -9.90
C ARG A 32 -0.26 24.98 -9.21
N ASP A 33 -0.28 23.77 -8.68
CA ASP A 33 0.92 23.16 -8.09
C ASP A 33 1.99 22.88 -9.14
N ALA A 34 1.61 22.32 -10.28
CA ALA A 34 2.52 22.09 -11.40
C ALA A 34 3.20 23.39 -11.86
N ILE A 35 2.44 24.47 -12.04
CA ILE A 35 3.01 25.78 -12.41
C ILE A 35 3.96 26.31 -11.34
N LYS A 36 3.66 26.16 -10.04
CA LYS A 36 4.57 26.57 -8.96
C LYS A 36 5.86 25.75 -8.93
N PHE A 37 5.82 24.46 -9.26
CA PHE A 37 7.04 23.65 -9.38
C PHE A 37 7.85 24.00 -10.63
N ALA A 38 7.20 24.29 -11.75
CA ALA A 38 7.87 24.77 -12.95
C ALA A 38 8.53 26.15 -12.72
N ASP A 39 7.81 27.07 -12.07
CA ASP A 39 8.32 28.39 -11.68
C ASP A 39 9.51 28.27 -10.72
N TRP A 40 9.44 27.37 -9.74
CA TRP A 40 10.58 27.06 -8.87
C TRP A 40 11.80 26.59 -9.67
N LEU A 41 11.65 25.69 -10.65
CA LEU A 41 12.77 25.26 -11.50
C LEU A 41 13.37 26.43 -12.31
N LEU A 42 12.53 27.33 -12.85
CA LEU A 42 12.99 28.53 -13.54
C LEU A 42 13.80 29.45 -12.61
N LEU A 43 13.30 29.68 -11.38
CA LEU A 43 13.99 30.49 -10.37
C LEU A 43 15.35 29.90 -9.96
N GLN A 44 15.50 28.58 -10.04
CA GLN A 44 16.77 27.90 -9.80
C GLN A 44 17.72 27.94 -11.01
N GLY A 45 17.29 28.49 -12.15
CA GLY A 45 18.10 28.63 -13.37
C GLY A 45 17.96 27.48 -14.36
N VAL A 46 16.96 26.59 -14.21
CA VAL A 46 16.68 25.57 -15.22
C VAL A 46 16.13 26.24 -16.48
N PRO A 47 16.71 26.02 -17.67
CA PRO A 47 16.25 26.64 -18.91
C PRO A 47 14.78 26.30 -19.22
N THR A 48 14.03 27.26 -19.74
CA THR A 48 12.64 27.08 -20.21
C THR A 48 12.53 25.91 -21.18
N ASP A 49 13.44 25.81 -22.15
CA ASP A 49 13.53 24.73 -23.14
C ASP A 49 13.86 23.35 -22.55
N ASN A 50 14.27 23.25 -21.29
CA ASN A 50 14.50 21.99 -20.60
C ASN A 50 13.29 21.51 -19.80
N ILE A 51 12.24 22.32 -19.66
CA ILE A 51 11.04 21.98 -18.89
C ILE A 51 9.94 21.54 -19.85
N ARG A 52 9.36 20.37 -19.58
CA ARG A 52 8.19 19.82 -20.26
C ARG A 52 7.00 19.98 -19.34
N LEU A 53 6.17 20.97 -19.62
CA LEU A 53 4.97 21.27 -18.87
C LEU A 53 3.76 20.58 -19.52
N CYS A 54 3.12 19.68 -18.81
CA CYS A 54 1.94 18.94 -19.26
C CYS A 54 0.76 19.25 -18.35
N LEU A 55 -0.25 19.94 -18.86
CA LEU A 55 -1.38 20.42 -18.06
C LEU A 55 -2.72 19.98 -18.61
N SER A 56 -3.71 19.86 -17.72
CA SER A 56 -5.12 19.74 -18.07
C SER A 56 -5.95 20.62 -17.13
N PRO A 57 -6.05 21.94 -17.39
CA PRO A 57 -6.71 22.88 -16.49
C PRO A 57 -8.23 22.74 -16.50
N LEU A 58 -8.84 23.01 -15.35
CA LEU A 58 -10.24 23.42 -15.32
C LEU A 58 -10.40 24.77 -16.05
N SER A 59 -11.59 25.03 -16.59
CA SER A 59 -11.86 26.26 -17.34
C SER A 59 -11.49 27.53 -16.55
N GLU A 60 -11.76 27.55 -15.25
CA GLU A 60 -11.43 28.66 -14.33
C GLU A 60 -9.93 28.91 -14.14
N ASN A 61 -9.07 27.95 -14.46
CA ASN A 61 -7.62 28.05 -14.33
C ASN A 61 -6.92 28.27 -15.69
N SER A 62 -7.68 28.42 -16.79
CA SER A 62 -7.12 28.61 -18.14
C SER A 62 -6.22 29.84 -18.26
N GLU A 63 -6.60 30.97 -17.62
CA GLU A 63 -5.79 32.19 -17.65
C GLU A 63 -4.42 32.02 -16.98
N LEU A 64 -4.37 31.23 -15.90
CA LEU A 64 -3.13 30.92 -15.20
C LEU A 64 -2.16 30.11 -16.08
N VAL A 65 -2.68 29.27 -16.98
CA VAL A 65 -1.86 28.55 -17.97
C VAL A 65 -1.41 29.46 -19.09
N ASN A 66 -2.32 30.29 -19.63
CA ASN A 66 -2.02 31.18 -20.76
C ASN A 66 -0.99 32.28 -20.42
N ASN A 67 -0.95 32.70 -19.16
CA ASN A 67 -0.03 33.74 -18.69
C ASN A 67 1.33 33.19 -18.23
N PHE A 68 1.52 31.86 -18.23
CA PHE A 68 2.77 31.26 -17.80
C PHE A 68 3.78 31.17 -18.96
N GLU A 69 5.07 31.39 -18.66
CA GLU A 69 6.12 31.52 -19.67
C GLU A 69 6.34 30.24 -20.50
N ILE A 70 6.13 29.07 -19.88
CA ILE A 70 6.34 27.77 -20.55
C ILE A 70 5.04 27.32 -21.22
N THR A 71 5.10 27.16 -22.55
CA THR A 71 3.99 26.57 -23.31
C THR A 71 3.72 25.14 -22.85
N SER A 72 2.51 24.91 -22.31
CA SER A 72 2.09 23.59 -21.87
C SER A 72 1.55 22.72 -23.02
N LYS A 73 1.67 21.40 -22.86
CA LYS A 73 0.99 20.40 -23.70
C LYS A 73 -0.17 19.75 -22.92
N PRO A 74 -1.21 19.24 -23.58
CA PRO A 74 -2.23 18.44 -22.91
C PRO A 74 -1.63 17.23 -22.21
N ALA A 75 -1.97 17.01 -20.94
CA ALA A 75 -1.49 15.89 -20.12
C ALA A 75 -2.18 14.53 -20.45
N THR A 76 -2.30 14.21 -21.74
CA THR A 76 -2.83 12.92 -22.21
C THR A 76 -1.76 11.84 -22.15
N GLU A 77 -2.18 10.57 -22.09
CA GLU A 77 -1.26 9.43 -22.10
C GLU A 77 -0.34 9.49 -23.33
N HIS A 78 -0.90 9.74 -24.51
CA HIS A 78 -0.12 9.84 -25.75
C HIS A 78 1.00 10.88 -25.66
N ASN A 79 0.70 12.10 -25.17
CA ASN A 79 1.68 13.17 -25.08
C ASN A 79 2.76 12.87 -24.04
N LEU A 80 2.36 12.37 -22.86
CA LEU A 80 3.27 12.02 -21.78
C LEU A 80 4.23 10.91 -22.20
N VAL A 81 3.71 9.86 -22.82
CA VAL A 81 4.51 8.74 -23.34
C VAL A 81 5.49 9.23 -24.40
N ASN A 82 5.03 10.03 -25.37
CA ASN A 82 5.90 10.56 -26.40
C ASN A 82 7.02 11.44 -25.83
N ILE A 83 6.72 12.28 -24.83
CA ILE A 83 7.73 13.10 -24.14
C ILE A 83 8.75 12.22 -23.43
N ILE A 84 8.31 11.19 -22.72
CA ILE A 84 9.21 10.30 -21.98
C ILE A 84 10.08 9.48 -22.94
N THR A 85 9.46 8.79 -23.91
CA THR A 85 10.16 7.76 -24.72
C THR A 85 10.89 8.33 -25.91
N ASN A 86 10.44 9.44 -26.50
CA ASN A 86 10.99 9.96 -27.75
C ASN A 86 11.74 11.29 -27.59
N ASP A 87 11.51 12.04 -26.51
CA ASP A 87 12.18 13.31 -26.24
C ASP A 87 13.17 13.20 -25.07
N LEU A 88 12.69 13.05 -23.84
CA LEU A 88 13.53 13.05 -22.63
C LEU A 88 14.53 11.90 -22.60
N SER A 89 14.15 10.69 -23.05
CA SER A 89 15.06 9.54 -23.15
C SER A 89 16.30 9.81 -23.99
N GLN A 90 16.20 10.74 -24.96
CA GLN A 90 17.27 11.09 -25.88
C GLN A 90 18.19 12.19 -25.35
N LYS A 91 17.79 12.92 -24.30
CA LYS A 91 18.55 14.04 -23.73
C LYS A 91 19.73 13.59 -22.89
N THR A 92 20.80 14.36 -22.92
CA THR A 92 21.99 14.18 -22.10
C THR A 92 22.04 15.28 -21.04
N GLY A 93 21.48 14.98 -19.87
CA GLY A 93 21.44 15.86 -18.70
C GLY A 93 22.06 15.21 -17.47
N GLU A 94 22.12 15.97 -16.37
CA GLU A 94 22.60 15.51 -15.07
C GLU A 94 21.44 15.06 -14.17
N LEU A 95 20.29 15.74 -14.24
CA LEU A 95 19.11 15.44 -13.43
C LEU A 95 17.83 15.55 -14.26
N LEU A 96 16.89 14.64 -14.03
CA LEU A 96 15.50 14.77 -14.42
C LEU A 96 14.65 14.99 -13.16
N PHE A 97 14.00 16.14 -13.08
CA PHE A 97 13.04 16.48 -12.04
C PHE A 97 11.63 16.21 -12.54
N ILE A 98 10.93 15.26 -11.92
CA ILE A 98 9.56 14.90 -12.24
C ILE A 98 8.66 15.39 -11.11
N PHE A 99 7.68 16.22 -11.44
CA PHE A 99 6.55 16.52 -10.56
C PHE A 99 5.27 16.03 -11.22
N TRP A 100 4.45 15.33 -10.44
CA TRP A 100 3.14 14.87 -10.88
C TRP A 100 2.08 15.21 -9.85
N ALA A 101 1.01 15.91 -10.25
CA ALA A 101 -0.19 16.08 -9.45
C ALA A 101 -1.45 15.67 -10.22
N GLY A 102 -2.28 14.83 -9.59
CA GLY A 102 -3.51 14.33 -10.20
C GLY A 102 -4.04 13.07 -9.50
N HIS A 103 -4.85 12.29 -10.22
CA HIS A 103 -5.34 11.02 -9.73
C HIS A 103 -4.31 9.92 -9.86
N GLY A 104 -4.28 9.07 -8.85
CA GLY A 104 -3.46 7.87 -8.81
C GLY A 104 -4.19 6.76 -8.07
N LEU A 105 -3.72 5.54 -8.31
CA LEU A 105 -4.26 4.34 -7.70
C LEU A 105 -3.19 3.25 -7.63
N ILE A 106 -3.46 2.22 -6.84
CA ILE A 106 -2.61 1.03 -6.69
C ILE A 106 -3.38 -0.22 -7.15
N THR A 107 -2.78 -1.00 -8.05
CA THR A 107 -3.36 -2.25 -8.56
C THR A 107 -3.32 -3.37 -7.50
N SER A 108 -3.95 -4.51 -7.78
CA SER A 108 -3.83 -5.72 -6.94
C SER A 108 -2.38 -6.19 -6.82
N GLU A 109 -1.59 -6.02 -7.87
CA GLU A 109 -0.15 -6.27 -7.93
C GLU A 109 0.65 -5.08 -7.40
N ARG A 110 0.04 -4.30 -6.49
CA ARG A 110 0.54 -3.08 -5.82
C ARG A 110 1.37 -2.13 -6.72
N ASN A 111 1.08 -2.11 -8.02
CA ASN A 111 1.73 -1.20 -8.95
C ASN A 111 1.03 0.15 -8.93
N ARG A 112 1.82 1.22 -8.87
CA ARG A 112 1.32 2.59 -8.88
C ARG A 112 0.97 3.00 -10.30
N ARG A 113 -0.24 3.51 -10.46
CA ARG A 113 -0.78 3.98 -11.74
C ARG A 113 -1.11 5.45 -11.61
N LEU A 114 -0.63 6.25 -12.56
CA LEU A 114 -0.88 7.69 -12.61
C LEU A 114 -1.86 7.97 -13.75
N LEU A 115 -3.08 8.42 -13.42
CA LEU A 115 -4.14 8.60 -14.42
C LEU A 115 -3.88 9.84 -15.28
N CYS A 116 -4.01 9.67 -16.59
CA CYS A 116 -3.82 10.74 -17.57
C CYS A 116 -5.12 11.55 -17.79
N ALA A 117 -5.03 12.72 -18.42
CA ALA A 117 -6.18 13.59 -18.67
C ALA A 117 -7.26 12.95 -19.56
N ASP A 118 -6.87 12.05 -20.45
CA ASP A 118 -7.73 11.25 -21.35
C ASP A 118 -8.28 9.98 -20.67
N ALA A 119 -8.09 9.82 -19.36
CA ALA A 119 -8.70 8.75 -18.59
C ALA A 119 -10.21 8.97 -18.43
N SER A 120 -10.95 7.87 -18.58
CA SER A 120 -12.38 7.79 -18.38
C SER A 120 -12.74 6.49 -17.67
N LYS A 121 -14.03 6.32 -17.35
CA LYS A 121 -14.55 5.09 -16.73
C LYS A 121 -14.38 3.85 -17.60
N THR A 122 -14.18 3.99 -18.91
CA THR A 122 -14.08 2.87 -19.86
C THR A 122 -12.65 2.54 -20.27
N ASN A 123 -11.76 3.52 -20.41
CA ASN A 123 -10.40 3.30 -20.92
C ASN A 123 -9.30 3.37 -19.85
N TRP A 124 -9.52 4.05 -18.72
CA TRP A 124 -8.56 4.16 -17.61
C TRP A 124 -7.13 4.56 -18.02
N GLN A 125 -6.95 5.38 -19.05
CA GLN A 125 -5.63 5.77 -19.56
C GLN A 125 -4.69 6.25 -18.44
N ASN A 126 -3.51 5.65 -18.37
CA ASN A 126 -2.62 5.83 -17.22
C ASN A 126 -1.18 5.41 -17.54
N LEU A 127 -0.24 5.90 -16.74
CA LEU A 127 1.15 5.47 -16.76
C LEU A 127 1.43 4.44 -15.66
N ASP A 128 2.18 3.40 -16.01
CA ASP A 128 2.80 2.50 -15.05
C ASP A 128 4.06 3.15 -14.45
N PHE A 129 3.90 3.76 -13.27
CA PHE A 129 4.98 4.51 -12.61
C PHE A 129 6.14 3.61 -12.19
N ASN A 130 5.86 2.36 -11.80
CA ASN A 130 6.90 1.39 -11.44
C ASN A 130 7.77 1.09 -12.67
N SER A 131 7.16 0.77 -13.81
CA SER A 131 7.92 0.54 -15.05
C SER A 131 8.66 1.79 -15.55
N LEU A 132 8.11 2.99 -15.29
CA LEU A 132 8.81 4.24 -15.59
C LEU A 132 10.10 4.36 -14.77
N LEU A 133 10.06 4.08 -13.46
CA LEU A 133 11.26 4.12 -12.63
C LEU A 133 12.32 3.13 -13.12
N LEU A 134 11.93 1.94 -13.58
CA LEU A 134 12.83 0.96 -14.19
C LEU A 134 13.46 1.49 -15.49
N LEU A 135 12.68 2.13 -16.37
CA LEU A 135 13.20 2.78 -17.57
C LEU A 135 14.25 3.85 -17.19
N LEU A 136 13.91 4.74 -16.27
CA LEU A 136 14.79 5.82 -15.79
C LEU A 136 16.09 5.28 -15.16
N GLY A 137 16.02 4.14 -14.47
CA GLY A 137 17.17 3.45 -13.87
C GLY A 137 18.09 2.72 -14.87
N SER A 138 17.66 2.60 -16.13
CA SER A 138 18.31 1.76 -17.15
C SER A 138 19.09 2.56 -18.18
N ASP A 139 19.97 1.87 -18.92
CA ASP A 139 20.75 2.44 -20.03
C ASP A 139 19.91 2.91 -21.22
N ALA A 140 18.62 2.54 -21.26
CA ALA A 140 17.64 3.08 -22.20
C ALA A 140 17.26 4.54 -21.91
N PHE A 141 17.64 5.10 -20.75
CA PHE A 141 17.44 6.49 -20.38
C PHE A 141 18.78 7.17 -20.04
N LYS A 142 19.14 8.21 -20.80
CA LYS A 142 20.50 8.78 -20.77
C LYS A 142 20.79 9.64 -19.54
N ILE A 143 19.80 10.32 -18.98
CA ILE A 143 19.94 11.13 -17.76
C ILE A 143 20.11 10.18 -16.55
N PRO A 144 21.16 10.33 -15.72
CA PRO A 144 21.46 9.35 -14.68
C PRO A 144 20.75 9.63 -13.34
N HIS A 145 20.37 10.87 -13.04
CA HIS A 145 19.78 11.20 -11.74
C HIS A 145 18.33 11.65 -11.88
N HIS A 146 17.50 11.26 -10.92
CA HIS A 146 16.07 11.47 -10.96
C HIS A 146 15.55 11.90 -9.59
N ILE A 147 14.74 12.96 -9.57
CA ILE A 147 13.92 13.32 -8.41
C ILE A 147 12.47 13.24 -8.87
N CYS A 148 11.67 12.39 -8.25
CA CYS A 148 10.25 12.21 -8.56
C CYS A 148 9.40 12.62 -7.36
N ILE A 149 8.55 13.62 -7.51
CA ILE A 149 7.60 14.06 -6.49
C ILE A 149 6.20 13.83 -7.04
N VAL A 150 5.42 12.98 -6.35
CA VAL A 150 4.12 12.52 -6.84
C VAL A 150 3.02 12.85 -5.81
N ASP A 151 2.20 13.84 -6.14
CA ASP A 151 0.97 14.19 -5.44
C ASP A 151 -0.24 13.48 -6.07
N ALA A 152 -0.39 12.20 -5.73
CA ALA A 152 -1.49 11.37 -6.19
C ALA A 152 -1.89 10.36 -5.11
N CYS A 153 -3.15 9.94 -5.12
CA CYS A 153 -3.65 8.92 -4.20
C CYS A 153 -3.00 7.56 -4.48
N ALA A 154 -3.08 6.66 -3.49
CA ALA A 154 -2.58 5.29 -3.56
C ALA A 154 -3.67 4.26 -3.18
N ASN A 155 -4.93 4.59 -3.42
CA ASN A 155 -6.06 3.73 -3.06
C ASN A 155 -6.02 2.43 -3.87
N TYR A 156 -6.38 1.32 -3.23
CA TYR A 156 -6.52 0.03 -3.92
C TYR A 156 -7.66 0.06 -4.94
N VAL A 157 -7.41 -0.46 -6.13
CA VAL A 157 -8.42 -0.60 -7.22
C VAL A 157 -9.68 -1.34 -6.74
N LEU A 158 -9.52 -2.27 -5.80
CA LEU A 158 -10.55 -3.19 -5.30
C LEU A 158 -11.66 -2.53 -4.46
N GLU A 159 -11.57 -1.24 -4.17
CA GLU A 159 -12.48 -0.57 -3.22
C GLU A 159 -13.75 0.04 -3.84
N SER A 160 -14.00 -0.05 -5.16
CA SER A 160 -15.19 0.62 -5.74
C SER A 160 -15.85 -0.12 -6.89
N LYS A 161 -17.20 -0.15 -6.86
CA LYS A 161 -18.07 -0.71 -7.90
C LYS A 161 -17.69 -0.18 -9.31
N GLY A 162 -17.52 -1.09 -10.26
CA GLY A 162 -17.34 -0.78 -11.69
C GLY A 162 -15.90 -0.52 -12.15
N ARG A 163 -14.87 -0.84 -11.36
CA ARG A 163 -13.46 -0.79 -11.79
C ARG A 163 -13.00 -2.15 -12.34
N PRO A 164 -12.20 -2.20 -13.41
CA PRO A 164 -11.67 -3.44 -13.95
C PRO A 164 -10.71 -4.11 -12.95
N THR A 165 -10.72 -5.44 -12.88
CA THR A 165 -9.82 -6.25 -12.06
C THR A 165 -8.36 -6.15 -12.49
N ILE A 166 -8.11 -5.86 -13.78
CA ILE A 166 -6.80 -5.55 -14.34
C ILE A 166 -6.90 -4.16 -14.97
N LEU A 167 -6.23 -3.16 -14.38
CA LEU A 167 -6.29 -1.78 -14.88
C LEU A 167 -5.47 -1.56 -16.16
N GLY A 168 -4.51 -2.46 -16.45
CA GLY A 168 -3.52 -2.24 -17.51
C GLY A 168 -2.68 -1.00 -17.24
N GLY A 169 -2.33 -0.26 -18.29
CA GLY A 169 -1.56 0.98 -18.23
C GLY A 169 -0.39 0.96 -19.22
N LYS A 170 0.11 2.15 -19.57
CA LYS A 170 1.29 2.22 -20.41
C LYS A 170 2.52 1.74 -19.63
N HIS A 171 3.00 0.55 -20.00
CA HIS A 171 4.27 0.01 -19.58
C HIS A 171 5.44 0.66 -20.36
N PHE A 172 6.53 0.94 -19.66
CA PHE A 172 7.79 1.42 -20.22
C PHE A 172 8.82 0.30 -20.24
N ASN A 173 9.35 0.00 -21.43
CA ASN A 173 10.41 -1.00 -21.56
C ASN A 173 11.72 -0.42 -21.05
N SER A 174 12.37 -1.10 -20.11
CA SER A 174 13.69 -0.74 -19.59
C SER A 174 14.80 -1.50 -20.32
N GLY A 175 15.99 -0.91 -20.34
CA GLY A 175 17.23 -1.58 -20.76
C GLY A 175 17.94 -2.24 -19.58
N GLN A 176 19.27 -2.34 -19.66
CA GLN A 176 20.09 -2.86 -18.57
C GLN A 176 20.20 -1.84 -17.42
N PRO A 177 20.17 -2.26 -16.15
CA PRO A 177 20.41 -1.35 -15.02
C PRO A 177 21.76 -0.63 -15.16
N ARG A 178 21.80 0.68 -14.93
CA ARG A 178 23.07 1.43 -14.90
C ARG A 178 23.75 1.24 -13.56
N LYS A 179 25.01 1.64 -13.37
CA LYS A 179 25.68 1.64 -12.04
C LYS A 179 25.71 3.02 -11.37
N ASN A 180 25.50 4.06 -12.17
CA ASN A 180 25.57 5.45 -11.75
C ASN A 180 24.19 6.12 -11.65
N SER A 181 23.09 5.35 -11.76
CA SER A 181 21.75 5.91 -11.63
C SER A 181 21.42 6.15 -10.16
N GLN A 182 20.83 7.31 -9.87
CA GLN A 182 20.32 7.63 -8.53
C GLN A 182 18.91 8.18 -8.66
N GLN A 183 18.00 7.69 -7.84
CA GLN A 183 16.60 8.09 -7.88
C GLN A 183 16.13 8.41 -6.46
N PHE A 184 15.54 9.59 -6.27
CA PHE A 184 14.79 9.92 -5.08
C PHE A 184 13.32 10.03 -5.44
N VAL A 185 12.45 9.30 -4.76
CA VAL A 185 11.02 9.31 -5.02
C VAL A 185 10.29 9.71 -3.74
N LEU A 186 9.53 10.80 -3.80
CA LEU A 186 8.70 11.32 -2.71
C LEU A 186 7.22 11.21 -3.12
N LEU A 187 6.44 10.48 -2.34
CA LEU A 187 5.05 10.17 -2.60
C LEU A 187 4.16 10.85 -1.55
N ALA A 188 3.03 11.39 -2.00
CA ALA A 188 2.07 12.04 -1.12
C ALA A 188 1.47 11.13 -0.05
N THR A 189 1.33 9.83 -0.33
CA THR A 189 0.62 8.91 0.54
C THR A 189 1.29 7.53 0.58
N ARG A 190 1.12 6.82 1.69
CA ARG A 190 1.31 5.37 1.77
C ARG A 190 0.29 4.65 0.89
N GLU A 191 0.53 3.38 0.64
CA GLU A 191 -0.45 2.53 -0.03
C GLU A 191 -1.76 2.44 0.76
N GLY A 192 -2.89 2.42 0.06
CA GLY A 192 -4.22 2.42 0.68
C GLY A 192 -4.73 3.80 1.13
N GLU A 193 -3.92 4.85 1.03
CA GLU A 193 -4.30 6.20 1.48
C GLU A 193 -4.70 7.17 0.35
N LYS A 194 -5.39 8.24 0.75
CA LYS A 194 -5.87 9.32 -0.14
C LYS A 194 -5.06 10.59 0.05
N ALA A 195 -4.59 11.14 -1.07
CA ALA A 195 -4.01 12.47 -1.10
C ALA A 195 -5.10 13.52 -0.85
N ARG A 196 -4.81 14.51 -0.02
CA ARG A 196 -5.74 15.54 0.43
C ARG A 196 -5.39 16.90 -0.16
N VAL A 197 -6.42 17.68 -0.43
CA VAL A 197 -6.33 19.01 -1.06
C VAL A 197 -6.79 20.07 -0.07
N ASN A 198 -5.99 21.11 0.10
CA ASN A 198 -6.39 22.34 0.76
C ASN A 198 -7.29 23.15 -0.19
N ARG A 199 -8.61 23.03 -0.01
CA ARG A 199 -9.60 23.67 -0.89
C ARG A 199 -9.53 25.20 -0.85
N SER A 200 -9.14 25.79 0.28
CA SER A 200 -9.06 27.25 0.42
C SER A 200 -7.93 27.85 -0.41
N GLU A 201 -6.78 27.17 -0.45
CA GLU A 201 -5.61 27.60 -1.21
C GLU A 201 -5.56 27.04 -2.64
N LYS A 202 -6.46 26.09 -2.97
CA LYS A 202 -6.49 25.31 -4.22
C LYS A 202 -5.11 24.67 -4.49
N THR A 203 -4.64 23.84 -3.56
CA THR A 203 -3.33 23.16 -3.60
C THR A 203 -3.40 21.84 -2.85
N GLY A 204 -2.60 20.85 -3.24
CA GLY A 204 -2.39 19.65 -2.43
C GLY A 204 -1.66 19.98 -1.13
N TYR A 205 -2.09 19.42 0.01
CA TYR A 205 -1.36 19.63 1.27
C TYR A 205 0.09 19.14 1.17
N PHE A 206 0.29 18.03 0.45
CA PHE A 206 1.62 17.48 0.19
C PHE A 206 2.43 18.41 -0.72
N SER A 207 1.90 18.80 -1.88
CA SER A 207 2.55 19.77 -2.77
C SER A 207 2.94 21.07 -2.05
N GLN A 208 2.07 21.59 -1.18
CA GLN A 208 2.34 22.77 -0.37
C GLN A 208 3.51 22.53 0.61
N ALA A 209 3.51 21.40 1.32
CA ALA A 209 4.56 21.06 2.28
C ALA A 209 5.92 20.88 1.59
N VAL A 210 5.94 20.20 0.44
CA VAL A 210 7.16 20.00 -0.37
C VAL A 210 7.71 21.34 -0.83
N ARG A 211 6.86 22.23 -1.37
CA ARG A 211 7.30 23.58 -1.78
C ARG A 211 7.86 24.39 -0.62
N LYS A 212 7.24 24.33 0.57
CA LYS A 212 7.75 25.01 1.78
C LYS A 212 9.11 24.47 2.22
N ALA A 213 9.33 23.16 2.10
CA ALA A 213 10.61 22.53 2.42
C ALA A 213 11.69 22.87 1.39
N LEU A 214 11.37 22.80 0.08
CA LEU A 214 12.28 23.17 -1.00
C LEU A 214 12.72 24.64 -0.96
N ALA A 215 11.83 25.55 -0.53
CA ALA A 215 12.17 26.98 -0.39
C ALA A 215 13.23 27.26 0.69
N GLN A 216 13.54 26.29 1.55
CA GLN A 216 14.58 26.37 2.58
C GLN A 216 15.90 25.74 2.13
N GLN A 217 15.99 25.25 0.91
CA GLN A 217 17.16 24.57 0.36
C GLN A 217 17.79 25.42 -0.74
N ASP A 218 19.12 25.40 -0.81
CA ASP A 218 19.87 25.88 -1.97
C ASP A 218 19.73 24.92 -3.15
N TRP A 219 20.22 25.33 -4.33
CA TRP A 219 20.16 24.49 -5.52
C TRP A 219 20.88 23.15 -5.32
N LEU A 220 20.17 22.17 -5.85
CA LEU A 220 20.17 20.76 -5.56
C LEU A 220 19.80 20.42 -4.11
N PRO A 221 18.48 20.34 -3.83
CA PRO A 221 18.01 20.12 -2.47
C PRO A 221 18.46 18.76 -1.93
N ASP A 222 18.80 18.71 -0.64
CA ASP A 222 18.91 17.45 0.08
C ASP A 222 17.49 16.88 0.27
N MET A 223 17.12 15.97 -0.63
CA MET A 223 15.76 15.46 -0.67
C MET A 223 15.40 14.62 0.57
N ALA A 224 16.39 14.06 1.29
CA ALA A 224 16.12 13.38 2.56
C ALA A 224 15.70 14.40 3.63
N VAL A 225 16.40 15.54 3.71
CA VAL A 225 16.01 16.66 4.60
C VAL A 225 14.64 17.20 4.21
N VAL A 226 14.40 17.42 2.91
CA VAL A 226 13.08 17.86 2.41
C VAL A 226 11.99 16.89 2.84
N ALA A 227 12.21 15.59 2.68
CA ALA A 227 11.21 14.59 3.01
C ALA A 227 10.92 14.50 4.52
N GLU A 228 11.95 14.61 5.36
CA GLU A 228 11.75 14.66 6.82
C GLU A 228 11.01 15.93 7.27
N GLN A 229 11.31 17.09 6.68
CA GLN A 229 10.55 18.32 6.93
C GLN A 229 9.09 18.19 6.50
N VAL A 230 8.82 17.52 5.36
CA VAL A 230 7.46 17.22 4.90
C VAL A 230 6.75 16.31 5.89
N LYS A 231 7.38 15.22 6.33
CA LYS A 231 6.79 14.31 7.34
C LYS A 231 6.47 15.06 8.64
N GLN A 232 7.38 15.89 9.14
CA GLN A 232 7.17 16.68 10.36
C GLN A 232 5.98 17.63 10.26
N GLN A 233 5.79 18.28 9.10
CA GLN A 233 4.61 19.11 8.86
C GLN A 233 3.31 18.30 8.97
N PHE A 234 3.27 17.09 8.41
CA PHE A 234 2.09 16.22 8.48
C PHE A 234 1.82 15.68 9.89
N VAL A 235 2.86 15.37 10.67
CA VAL A 235 2.71 15.02 12.10
C VAL A 235 2.07 16.17 12.88
N SER A 236 2.51 17.41 12.63
CA SER A 236 2.00 18.59 13.33
C SER A 236 0.56 18.97 12.96
N LEU A 237 0.09 18.56 11.78
CA LEU A 237 -1.26 18.88 11.30
C LEU A 237 -2.36 17.99 11.92
N ASN A 238 -1.99 16.90 12.61
CA ASN A 238 -2.92 15.99 13.29
C ASN A 238 -4.12 15.53 12.42
N GLU A 239 -3.98 15.60 11.09
CA GLU A 239 -5.00 15.21 10.14
C GLU A 239 -4.88 13.69 9.93
N LYS A 240 -5.81 12.94 10.53
CA LYS A 240 -5.96 11.51 10.29
C LYS A 240 -6.01 11.23 8.77
N GLN A 241 -5.12 10.35 8.28
CA GLN A 241 -5.18 9.58 7.02
C GLN A 241 -4.42 10.09 5.77
N GLN A 242 -3.28 10.78 5.92
CA GLN A 242 -2.29 10.89 4.84
C GLN A 242 -0.86 10.93 5.41
N LEU A 243 -0.02 9.99 5.00
CA LEU A 243 1.38 9.89 5.43
C LEU A 243 2.31 9.93 4.20
N PRO A 244 3.07 11.01 3.99
CA PRO A 244 4.08 11.07 2.94
C PRO A 244 5.17 10.01 3.13
N THR A 245 5.55 9.36 2.05
CA THR A 245 6.64 8.36 2.03
C THR A 245 7.69 8.72 1.00
N TYR A 246 8.92 8.26 1.22
CA TYR A 246 9.96 8.36 0.21
C TYR A 246 10.83 7.11 0.20
N PHE A 247 11.48 6.89 -0.95
CA PHE A 247 12.56 5.93 -1.06
C PHE A 247 13.67 6.50 -1.94
N TYR A 248 14.88 6.02 -1.69
CA TYR A 248 16.07 6.33 -2.46
C TYR A 248 16.61 5.04 -3.08
N SER A 249 16.95 5.10 -4.36
CA SER A 249 17.47 3.97 -5.13
C SER A 249 18.79 4.34 -5.82
N ARG A 250 19.80 3.47 -5.69
CA ARG A 250 21.10 3.57 -6.37
C ARG A 250 21.46 2.20 -6.92
N SER A 251 21.99 2.15 -8.13
CA SER A 251 22.02 0.91 -8.91
C SER A 251 23.37 0.15 -8.90
N TRP A 252 23.24 -1.18 -8.92
CA TRP A 252 24.17 -2.33 -9.01
C TRP A 252 25.49 -2.39 -8.20
N ASP A 253 26.31 -1.36 -7.98
CA ASP A 253 27.60 -1.53 -7.24
C ASP A 253 27.96 -0.38 -6.27
N GLY A 254 27.23 -0.16 -5.15
CA GLY A 254 27.81 0.66 -4.07
C GLY A 254 26.84 1.24 -3.06
N ASP A 255 26.43 0.37 -2.13
CA ASP A 255 25.78 0.54 -0.83
C ASP A 255 25.59 1.98 -0.32
N GLN A 256 24.32 2.39 -0.23
CA GLN A 256 23.78 3.11 0.92
C GLN A 256 22.27 2.81 1.04
N ASP A 257 21.96 1.67 1.66
CA ASP A 257 20.60 1.29 2.04
C ASP A 257 20.09 2.17 3.18
N THR A 258 19.34 3.23 2.88
CA THR A 258 18.15 3.51 3.68
C THR A 258 16.98 2.83 2.99
N TYR A 259 16.96 1.51 3.13
CA TYR A 259 15.97 0.61 2.60
C TYR A 259 14.61 0.88 3.28
N HIS A 260 13.69 1.49 2.53
CA HIS A 260 12.25 1.34 2.77
C HIS A 260 11.77 0.35 1.74
N PRO A 261 11.59 -0.92 2.11
CA PRO A 261 11.35 -1.94 1.12
C PRO A 261 10.11 -1.66 0.27
N ASN A 262 10.23 -1.96 -1.01
CA ASN A 262 9.09 -2.29 -1.82
C ASN A 262 8.44 -3.56 -1.24
N PRO A 263 7.13 -3.60 -0.97
CA PRO A 263 6.44 -4.81 -0.51
C PRO A 263 6.57 -6.03 -1.43
N PHE A 264 7.04 -5.88 -2.66
CA PHE A 264 7.42 -6.99 -3.56
C PHE A 264 8.82 -7.56 -3.35
N GLU A 265 9.69 -6.85 -2.61
CA GLU A 265 11.06 -7.29 -2.30
C GLU A 265 11.17 -7.80 -0.87
N ILE A 266 10.20 -7.49 -0.01
CA ILE A 266 10.12 -8.07 1.33
C ILE A 266 9.66 -9.50 1.17
N ALA A 267 10.58 -10.45 1.36
CA ALA A 267 10.25 -11.86 1.41
C ALA A 267 9.06 -12.09 2.34
N HIS A 268 7.94 -12.60 1.81
CA HIS A 268 6.77 -12.88 2.61
C HIS A 268 5.95 -14.05 2.03
N ASN A 269 5.27 -14.77 2.91
CA ASN A 269 4.30 -15.81 2.57
C ASN A 269 2.99 -15.61 3.35
N ILE A 270 2.65 -14.33 3.63
CA ILE A 270 1.42 -13.96 4.32
C ILE A 270 0.21 -14.52 3.54
N PRO A 271 -0.69 -15.27 4.19
CA PRO A 271 -1.88 -15.78 3.56
C PRO A 271 -2.77 -14.67 3.01
N SER A 272 -3.53 -14.98 1.96
CA SER A 272 -4.62 -14.12 1.50
C SER A 272 -5.67 -13.97 2.61
N THR A 273 -6.25 -12.77 2.73
CA THR A 273 -7.39 -12.54 3.61
C THR A 273 -8.54 -13.48 3.26
N GLN A 274 -9.16 -14.07 4.29
CA GLN A 274 -10.36 -14.89 4.12
C GLN A 274 -11.63 -14.07 4.37
N ALA A 275 -11.49 -12.88 4.97
CA ALA A 275 -12.57 -11.96 5.18
C ALA A 275 -12.77 -11.08 3.94
N CYS A 276 -13.96 -11.15 3.33
CA CYS A 276 -14.29 -10.20 2.26
C CYS A 276 -14.32 -8.74 2.76
N LYS A 277 -14.46 -8.53 4.09
CA LYS A 277 -14.46 -7.24 4.79
C LYS A 277 -13.95 -7.36 6.23
N PHE A 278 -13.01 -6.50 6.58
CA PHE A 278 -12.50 -6.33 7.94
C PHE A 278 -13.15 -5.09 8.58
N VAL A 279 -13.73 -5.20 9.79
CA VAL A 279 -14.47 -4.12 10.46
C VAL A 279 -14.07 -3.97 11.92
N ASP A 280 -14.02 -2.72 12.39
CA ASP A 280 -13.89 -2.33 13.81
C ASP A 280 -12.75 -3.00 14.60
N ARG A 281 -11.58 -3.10 13.96
CA ARG A 281 -10.36 -3.69 14.54
C ARG A 281 -9.15 -2.76 14.51
N ASN A 282 -9.37 -1.45 14.36
CA ASN A 282 -8.29 -0.46 14.34
C ASN A 282 -7.57 -0.40 15.70
N GLN A 283 -8.31 -0.34 16.81
CA GLN A 283 -7.73 -0.33 18.15
C GLN A 283 -6.93 -1.61 18.44
N PRO A 284 -7.45 -2.83 18.21
CA PRO A 284 -6.65 -4.05 18.32
C PRO A 284 -5.37 -4.07 17.47
N LEU A 285 -5.38 -3.46 16.27
CA LEU A 285 -4.18 -3.33 15.44
C LEU A 285 -3.14 -2.37 16.05
N GLU A 286 -3.59 -1.22 16.57
CA GLU A 286 -2.73 -0.25 17.25
C GLU A 286 -2.11 -0.83 18.53
N GLU A 287 -2.92 -1.51 19.34
CA GLU A 287 -2.46 -2.21 20.55
C GLU A 287 -1.44 -3.31 20.21
N LEU A 288 -1.69 -4.06 19.13
CA LEU A 288 -0.77 -5.10 18.65
C LEU A 288 0.57 -4.52 18.23
N ASP A 289 0.55 -3.38 17.53
CA ASP A 289 1.77 -2.71 17.14
C ASP A 289 2.59 -2.27 18.34
N GLN A 290 1.94 -1.63 19.33
CA GLN A 290 2.61 -1.19 20.55
C GLN A 290 3.25 -2.37 21.29
N LEU A 291 2.52 -3.48 21.47
CA LEU A 291 3.06 -4.66 22.15
C LEU A 291 4.27 -5.25 21.40
N LEU A 292 4.26 -5.29 20.07
CA LEU A 292 5.37 -5.81 19.26
C LEU A 292 6.56 -4.84 19.16
N GLN A 293 6.37 -3.56 19.46
CA GLN A 293 7.46 -2.61 19.67
C GLN A 293 8.16 -2.85 21.01
N ASP A 294 7.38 -3.06 22.07
CA ASP A 294 7.89 -3.21 23.44
C ASP A 294 8.38 -4.63 23.76
N ASN A 295 7.91 -5.65 23.02
CA ASN A 295 8.17 -7.06 23.31
C ASN A 295 8.68 -7.82 22.08
N THR A 296 9.43 -8.90 22.33
CA THR A 296 9.91 -9.79 21.25
C THR A 296 8.83 -10.77 20.79
N ILE A 297 7.97 -11.23 21.70
CA ILE A 297 6.94 -12.24 21.47
C ILE A 297 5.61 -11.69 21.98
N VAL A 298 4.57 -11.73 21.14
CA VAL A 298 3.21 -11.30 21.46
C VAL A 298 2.22 -12.32 20.91
N ALA A 299 1.14 -12.57 21.66
CA ALA A 299 0.08 -13.48 21.22
C ALA A 299 -1.27 -12.78 21.02
N ILE A 300 -2.05 -13.25 20.05
CA ILE A 300 -3.47 -12.94 19.90
C ILE A 300 -4.25 -14.14 20.43
N THR A 301 -5.02 -13.92 21.49
CA THR A 301 -5.76 -14.96 22.20
C THR A 301 -7.26 -14.82 21.98
N ASP A 302 -8.00 -15.89 22.29
CA ASP A 302 -9.45 -15.90 22.19
C ASP A 302 -10.07 -15.61 23.55
N ARG A 303 -10.73 -14.46 23.70
CA ARG A 303 -11.43 -14.11 24.95
C ARG A 303 -12.72 -14.91 25.12
N THR A 304 -13.31 -15.39 24.03
CA THR A 304 -14.64 -15.99 24.03
C THR A 304 -14.62 -17.51 24.22
N GLY A 305 -13.50 -18.16 23.88
CA GLY A 305 -13.37 -19.62 23.83
C GLY A 305 -14.15 -20.29 22.69
N LYS A 306 -14.93 -19.53 21.91
CA LYS A 306 -15.84 -20.05 20.87
C LYS A 306 -15.15 -20.27 19.51
N GLY A 307 -13.95 -19.72 19.31
CA GLY A 307 -13.29 -19.72 18.01
C GLY A 307 -13.95 -18.72 17.04
N GLY A 308 -13.31 -18.50 15.88
CA GLY A 308 -13.89 -17.65 14.82
C GLY A 308 -13.89 -16.14 15.10
N VAL A 309 -13.29 -15.66 16.18
CA VAL A 309 -13.23 -14.23 16.55
C VAL A 309 -12.34 -13.36 15.63
N GLY A 310 -11.60 -13.99 14.71
CA GLY A 310 -10.75 -13.32 13.72
C GLY A 310 -9.29 -13.13 14.13
N LYS A 311 -8.69 -14.02 14.95
CA LYS A 311 -7.28 -13.91 15.39
C LYS A 311 -6.30 -13.99 14.22
N THR A 312 -6.45 -15.04 13.40
CA THR A 312 -5.69 -15.24 12.16
C THR A 312 -5.88 -14.07 11.21
N GLU A 313 -7.12 -13.61 11.02
CA GLU A 313 -7.38 -12.45 10.17
C GLU A 313 -6.74 -11.16 10.71
N LEU A 314 -6.79 -10.91 12.03
CA LEU A 314 -6.10 -9.77 12.66
C LEU A 314 -4.58 -9.85 12.43
N ALA A 315 -3.99 -11.03 12.56
CA ALA A 315 -2.57 -11.24 12.25
C ALA A 315 -2.25 -11.01 10.76
N ILE A 316 -3.09 -11.49 9.83
CA ILE A 316 -2.95 -11.22 8.39
C ILE A 316 -2.97 -9.71 8.12
N GLN A 317 -3.96 -9.01 8.65
CA GLN A 317 -4.12 -7.56 8.46
C GLN A 317 -2.93 -6.79 9.04
N TYR A 318 -2.47 -7.17 10.25
CA TYR A 318 -1.28 -6.57 10.86
C TYR A 318 -0.03 -6.79 10.00
N SER A 319 0.23 -8.03 9.59
CA SER A 319 1.40 -8.39 8.80
C SER A 319 1.45 -7.64 7.47
N TRP A 320 0.31 -7.47 6.81
CA TRP A 320 0.22 -6.65 5.60
C TRP A 320 0.41 -5.17 5.86
N TYR A 321 -0.25 -4.64 6.90
CA TYR A 321 -0.19 -3.22 7.26
C TYR A 321 1.21 -2.77 7.68
N LYS A 322 1.96 -3.67 8.32
CA LYS A 322 3.29 -3.39 8.89
C LYS A 322 4.43 -4.02 8.13
N LEU A 323 4.17 -4.59 6.95
CA LEU A 323 5.17 -5.35 6.20
C LEU A 323 6.48 -4.57 6.01
N GLU A 324 6.38 -3.28 5.67
CA GLU A 324 7.53 -2.37 5.47
C GLU A 324 8.40 -2.18 6.73
N ASP A 325 7.83 -2.35 7.93
CA ASP A 325 8.55 -2.28 9.20
C ASP A 325 9.41 -3.54 9.44
N TYR A 326 9.26 -4.58 8.59
CA TYR A 326 9.96 -5.86 8.67
C TYR A 326 10.78 -6.16 7.40
N PRO A 327 11.85 -5.38 7.13
CA PRO A 327 12.68 -5.53 5.92
C PRO A 327 13.38 -6.88 5.79
N GLY A 328 13.53 -7.64 6.89
CA GLY A 328 14.07 -9.00 6.87
C GLY A 328 13.04 -10.08 6.51
N GLY A 329 11.79 -9.69 6.24
CA GLY A 329 10.72 -10.57 5.78
C GLY A 329 9.63 -10.83 6.80
N CYS A 330 8.48 -11.30 6.31
CA CYS A 330 7.37 -11.81 7.11
C CYS A 330 7.12 -13.29 6.80
N CYS A 331 7.60 -14.17 7.68
CA CYS A 331 7.45 -15.62 7.54
C CYS A 331 6.27 -16.12 8.38
N TRP A 332 5.27 -16.64 7.69
CA TRP A 332 4.08 -17.29 8.23
C TRP A 332 4.30 -18.80 8.35
N LEU A 333 4.14 -19.31 9.56
CA LEU A 333 4.31 -20.71 9.94
C LEU A 333 2.96 -21.22 10.44
N ASN A 334 2.37 -22.16 9.70
CA ASN A 334 1.13 -22.79 10.11
C ASN A 334 1.45 -24.10 10.83
N LEU A 335 0.99 -24.26 12.08
CA LEU A 335 1.23 -25.50 12.84
C LEU A 335 0.38 -26.69 12.39
N GLN A 336 -0.55 -26.48 11.45
CA GLN A 336 -1.31 -27.55 10.83
C GLN A 336 -0.66 -27.97 9.50
N GLY A 337 0.02 -29.11 9.49
CA GLY A 337 0.57 -29.71 8.28
C GLY A 337 2.07 -30.02 8.37
N VAL A 338 2.86 -29.30 7.57
CA VAL A 338 4.31 -29.50 7.41
C VAL A 338 5.06 -29.05 8.67
N ASP A 339 6.18 -29.70 9.02
CA ASP A 339 6.98 -29.30 10.18
C ASP A 339 7.60 -27.90 10.01
N ILE A 340 7.91 -27.24 11.13
CA ILE A 340 8.36 -25.85 11.17
C ILE A 340 9.71 -25.66 10.46
N VAL A 341 10.65 -26.61 10.57
CA VAL A 341 11.98 -26.48 9.95
C VAL A 341 11.86 -26.51 8.44
N THR A 342 11.04 -27.42 7.91
CA THR A 342 10.74 -27.50 6.47
C THR A 342 10.07 -26.22 5.98
N GLN A 343 9.12 -25.65 6.73
CA GLN A 343 8.49 -24.38 6.36
C GLN A 343 9.48 -23.21 6.33
N LEU A 344 10.34 -23.08 7.35
CA LEU A 344 11.40 -22.07 7.39
C LEU A 344 12.37 -22.21 6.22
N SER A 345 12.75 -23.45 5.91
CA SER A 345 13.68 -23.76 4.83
C SER A 345 13.08 -23.48 3.46
N GLY A 346 11.82 -23.86 3.26
CA GLY A 346 11.06 -23.59 2.04
C GLY A 346 10.87 -22.09 1.82
N PHE A 347 10.54 -21.34 2.88
CA PHE A 347 10.42 -19.88 2.81
C PHE A 347 11.72 -19.22 2.34
N ALA A 348 12.83 -19.54 2.98
CA ALA A 348 14.12 -18.96 2.61
C ALA A 348 14.58 -19.38 1.20
N SER A 349 14.27 -20.61 0.78
CA SER A 349 14.62 -21.11 -0.55
C SER A 349 13.81 -20.43 -1.66
N VAL A 350 12.49 -20.25 -1.48
CA VAL A 350 11.63 -19.58 -2.46
C VAL A 350 11.97 -18.09 -2.62
N ASN A 351 12.53 -17.48 -1.59
CA ASN A 351 12.93 -16.07 -1.60
C ASN A 351 14.44 -15.87 -1.85
N ASP A 352 15.15 -16.90 -2.34
CA ASP A 352 16.56 -16.85 -2.75
C ASP A 352 17.53 -16.30 -1.69
N PHE A 353 17.36 -16.67 -0.41
CA PHE A 353 18.23 -16.19 0.66
C PHE A 353 19.68 -16.68 0.45
N PRO A 354 20.69 -15.77 0.36
CA PRO A 354 22.06 -16.15 0.02
C PRO A 354 22.65 -17.17 1.00
N GLY A 355 23.14 -18.30 0.47
CA GLY A 355 23.82 -19.32 1.28
C GLY A 355 22.90 -20.12 2.20
N PHE A 356 21.58 -20.01 2.05
CA PHE A 356 20.58 -20.76 2.80
C PHE A 356 20.49 -22.22 2.30
N ASN A 357 21.56 -22.97 2.54
CA ASN A 357 21.59 -24.42 2.40
C ASN A 357 21.73 -25.01 3.80
N ILE A 358 20.72 -25.77 4.25
CA ILE A 358 20.68 -26.41 5.57
C ILE A 358 20.94 -27.90 5.36
N PRO A 359 22.07 -28.43 5.86
CA PRO A 359 22.34 -29.86 5.76
C PRO A 359 21.29 -30.68 6.53
N GLU A 360 20.61 -31.59 5.84
CA GLU A 360 19.57 -32.46 6.41
C GLU A 360 20.12 -33.44 7.48
N ASN A 361 21.43 -33.64 7.53
CA ASN A 361 22.10 -34.55 8.47
C ASN A 361 22.38 -33.92 9.86
N LEU A 362 22.02 -32.65 10.08
CA LEU A 362 22.15 -31.99 11.37
C LEU A 362 20.94 -32.30 12.28
N THR A 363 21.12 -32.18 13.61
CA THR A 363 19.99 -32.20 14.53
C THR A 363 19.12 -30.95 14.33
N ILE A 364 17.84 -31.03 14.72
CA ILE A 364 16.86 -29.93 14.58
C ILE A 364 17.40 -28.61 15.17
N ASP A 365 18.02 -28.66 16.35
CA ASP A 365 18.59 -27.47 17.01
C ASP A 365 19.67 -26.79 16.16
N TYR A 366 20.57 -27.56 15.53
CA TYR A 366 21.61 -27.01 14.65
C TYR A 366 21.04 -26.51 13.32
N GLN A 367 19.99 -27.14 12.80
CA GLN A 367 19.26 -26.67 11.62
C GLN A 367 18.61 -25.31 11.90
N LEU A 368 17.93 -25.16 13.04
CA LEU A 368 17.30 -23.91 13.47
C LEU A 368 18.33 -22.80 13.71
N LEU A 369 19.43 -23.09 14.41
CA LEU A 369 20.52 -22.13 14.57
C LEU A 369 21.07 -21.67 13.21
N SER A 370 21.17 -22.58 12.23
CA SER A 370 21.54 -22.24 10.87
C SER A 370 20.49 -21.36 10.19
N CYS A 371 19.18 -21.65 10.33
CA CYS A 371 18.11 -20.79 9.82
C CYS A 371 18.26 -19.36 10.33
N TRP A 372 18.40 -19.17 11.64
CA TRP A 372 18.47 -17.85 12.26
C TRP A 372 19.72 -17.08 11.90
N LYS A 373 20.86 -17.76 11.80
CA LYS A 373 22.15 -17.15 11.46
C LYS A 373 22.22 -16.73 9.98
N LYS A 374 21.64 -17.53 9.08
CA LYS A 374 21.70 -17.31 7.63
C LYS A 374 20.53 -16.49 7.08
N TRP A 375 19.55 -16.16 7.91
CA TRP A 375 18.43 -15.31 7.51
C TRP A 375 18.94 -13.96 6.98
N GLN A 376 18.32 -13.43 5.91
CA GLN A 376 18.68 -12.13 5.34
C GLN A 376 18.60 -11.00 6.39
N PRO A 377 19.41 -9.91 6.33
CA PRO A 377 19.40 -8.81 7.30
C PRO A 377 18.04 -8.09 7.48
N GLY A 378 17.89 -7.25 8.52
CA GLY A 378 16.66 -6.47 8.79
C GLY A 378 15.77 -7.00 9.92
N LYS A 379 14.72 -6.24 10.31
CA LYS A 379 13.72 -6.70 11.30
C LYS A 379 12.82 -7.76 10.63
N VAL A 380 12.50 -8.84 11.34
CA VAL A 380 11.73 -9.98 10.79
C VAL A 380 10.45 -10.18 11.60
N LEU A 381 9.33 -10.43 10.94
CA LEU A 381 8.10 -10.89 11.60
C LEU A 381 7.94 -12.40 11.36
N LEU A 382 7.91 -13.19 12.43
CA LEU A 382 7.55 -14.61 12.41
C LEU A 382 6.13 -14.74 12.95
N VAL A 383 5.22 -15.31 12.16
CA VAL A 383 3.85 -15.55 12.59
C VAL A 383 3.66 -17.05 12.80
N PHE A 384 3.44 -17.48 14.04
CA PHE A 384 3.03 -18.85 14.36
C PHE A 384 1.51 -18.89 14.47
N ASP A 385 0.86 -19.38 13.43
CA ASP A 385 -0.60 -19.45 13.33
C ASP A 385 -1.14 -20.80 13.81
N ASN A 386 -2.30 -20.76 14.47
CA ASN A 386 -3.00 -21.92 15.04
C ASN A 386 -2.22 -22.71 16.09
N VAL A 387 -1.49 -22.01 16.97
CA VAL A 387 -0.77 -22.65 18.07
C VAL A 387 -1.77 -23.20 19.09
N THR A 388 -1.73 -24.51 19.30
CA THR A 388 -2.60 -25.19 20.28
C THR A 388 -1.95 -25.29 21.66
N ASP A 389 -0.63 -25.50 21.69
CA ASP A 389 0.19 -25.53 22.89
C ASP A 389 1.52 -24.80 22.63
N ILE A 390 1.94 -23.96 23.57
CA ILE A 390 3.18 -23.17 23.46
C ILE A 390 4.41 -24.06 23.53
N GLU A 391 4.35 -25.21 24.22
CA GLU A 391 5.48 -26.13 24.28
C GLU A 391 5.81 -26.70 22.87
N GLN A 392 4.87 -26.67 21.91
CA GLN A 392 5.13 -27.09 20.52
C GLN A 392 6.06 -26.14 19.75
N ILE A 393 6.12 -24.86 20.14
CA ILE A 393 6.91 -23.85 19.42
C ILE A 393 8.17 -23.42 20.15
N LYS A 394 8.30 -23.76 21.44
CA LYS A 394 9.34 -23.26 22.34
C LYS A 394 10.76 -23.48 21.83
N ASP A 395 11.03 -24.67 21.29
CA ASP A 395 12.34 -25.03 20.74
C ASP A 395 12.59 -24.41 19.35
N TYR A 396 11.53 -23.88 18.72
CA TYR A 396 11.58 -23.22 17.41
C TYR A 396 11.62 -21.69 17.50
N LEU A 397 11.65 -21.12 18.70
CA LEU A 397 11.70 -19.67 18.87
C LEU A 397 13.10 -19.12 18.52
N PRO A 398 13.18 -17.93 17.90
CA PRO A 398 14.45 -17.29 17.65
C PRO A 398 15.12 -16.85 18.96
N PRO A 399 16.45 -16.66 18.98
CA PRO A 399 17.15 -16.18 20.18
C PRO A 399 16.58 -14.87 20.73
N MET A 400 16.50 -14.76 22.06
CA MET A 400 15.99 -13.56 22.75
C MET A 400 16.85 -12.33 22.45
N GLY A 401 16.22 -11.14 22.38
CA GLY A 401 16.90 -9.87 22.10
C GLY A 401 17.35 -9.70 20.65
N SER A 402 16.88 -10.56 19.74
CA SER A 402 17.21 -10.49 18.31
C SER A 402 16.30 -9.52 17.53
N ARG A 403 16.59 -9.40 16.23
CA ARG A 403 15.81 -8.63 15.24
C ARG A 403 14.48 -9.28 14.86
N PHE A 404 14.21 -10.50 15.34
CA PHE A 404 12.96 -11.20 15.09
C PHE A 404 11.87 -10.71 16.05
N ARG A 405 10.66 -10.59 15.53
CA ARG A 405 9.43 -10.40 16.31
C ARG A 405 8.53 -11.59 16.04
N VAL A 406 7.91 -12.11 17.09
CA VAL A 406 7.10 -13.32 17.02
C VAL A 406 5.66 -12.95 17.35
N LEU A 407 4.75 -13.22 16.41
CA LEU A 407 3.32 -13.11 16.58
C LEU A 407 2.70 -14.50 16.64
N ILE A 408 1.95 -14.78 17.70
CA ILE A 408 1.32 -16.09 17.89
C ILE A 408 -0.19 -15.93 17.80
N THR A 409 -0.90 -16.78 17.05
CA THR A 409 -2.36 -16.92 17.20
C THR A 409 -2.66 -18.20 17.97
N THR A 410 -3.46 -18.08 19.02
CA THR A 410 -3.79 -19.26 19.87
C THR A 410 -5.16 -19.12 20.52
N ARG A 411 -5.76 -20.26 20.87
CA ARG A 411 -6.95 -20.31 21.72
C ARG A 411 -6.61 -20.34 23.20
N SER A 412 -5.34 -20.60 23.57
CA SER A 412 -4.93 -20.61 24.96
C SER A 412 -4.94 -19.20 25.55
N SER A 413 -5.53 -19.05 26.73
CA SER A 413 -5.56 -17.80 27.49
C SER A 413 -4.43 -17.68 28.51
N GLN A 414 -3.77 -18.79 28.84
CA GLN A 414 -2.65 -18.82 29.79
C GLN A 414 -1.35 -18.90 29.01
N LEU A 415 -0.64 -17.78 28.93
CA LEU A 415 0.59 -17.64 28.17
C LEU A 415 1.67 -16.95 29.01
N PRO A 416 2.94 -17.33 28.84
CA PRO A 416 4.07 -16.63 29.46
C PRO A 416 4.40 -15.30 28.75
N TYR A 417 3.68 -14.96 27.68
CA TYR A 417 3.93 -13.78 26.83
C TYR A 417 2.78 -12.77 26.91
N PRO A 418 3.05 -11.47 26.69
CA PRO A 418 2.01 -10.47 26.52
C PRO A 418 1.02 -10.87 25.43
N SER A 419 -0.27 -10.63 25.67
CA SER A 419 -1.30 -11.03 24.71
C SER A 419 -2.44 -10.04 24.57
N ILE A 420 -3.08 -10.07 23.40
CA ILE A 420 -4.28 -9.33 23.06
C ILE A 420 -5.47 -10.30 23.06
N PRO A 421 -6.38 -10.19 24.03
CA PRO A 421 -7.57 -11.03 24.09
C PRO A 421 -8.63 -10.52 23.12
N LEU A 422 -8.77 -11.19 21.98
CA LEU A 422 -9.73 -10.82 20.96
C LEU A 422 -11.13 -11.38 21.29
N GLY A 423 -12.12 -10.50 21.36
CA GLY A 423 -13.52 -10.83 21.60
C GLY A 423 -14.38 -10.82 20.33
N GLY A 424 -15.70 -10.97 20.49
CA GLY A 424 -16.67 -10.67 19.43
C GLY A 424 -16.58 -9.21 18.96
N LEU A 425 -17.21 -8.92 17.83
CA LEU A 425 -17.37 -7.55 17.35
C LEU A 425 -18.40 -6.82 18.22
N PRO A 426 -18.31 -5.49 18.37
CA PRO A 426 -19.42 -4.70 18.88
C PRO A 426 -20.66 -4.87 17.98
N LEU A 427 -21.85 -4.85 18.58
CA LEU A 427 -23.11 -5.07 17.84
C LEU A 427 -23.25 -4.16 16.62
N THR A 428 -22.82 -2.90 16.72
CA THR A 428 -22.81 -1.94 15.61
C THR A 428 -21.91 -2.39 14.47
N ALA A 429 -20.72 -2.92 14.76
CA ALA A 429 -19.79 -3.44 13.79
C ALA A 429 -20.27 -4.78 13.18
N SER A 430 -20.94 -5.62 13.96
CA SER A 430 -21.60 -6.83 13.46
C SER A 430 -22.71 -6.51 12.46
N ILE A 431 -23.54 -5.50 12.75
CA ILE A 431 -24.56 -5.02 11.82
C ILE A 431 -23.92 -4.42 10.58
N GLU A 432 -22.83 -3.64 10.72
CA GLU A 432 -22.08 -3.12 9.58
C GLU A 432 -21.56 -4.25 8.69
N LEU A 433 -21.00 -5.31 9.28
CA LEU A 433 -20.55 -6.50 8.56
C LEU A 433 -21.72 -7.15 7.80
N LEU A 434 -22.87 -7.34 8.44
CA LEU A 434 -24.07 -7.87 7.77
C LEU A 434 -24.57 -6.98 6.64
N VAL A 435 -24.54 -5.65 6.80
CA VAL A 435 -24.90 -4.70 5.74
C VAL A 435 -23.97 -4.87 4.53
N LYS A 436 -22.69 -5.14 4.77
CA LYS A 436 -21.71 -5.37 3.70
C LYS A 436 -21.89 -6.74 3.04
N LEU A 437 -22.27 -7.77 3.78
CA LEU A 437 -22.47 -9.13 3.28
C LEU A 437 -23.80 -9.28 2.52
N LEU A 438 -24.90 -8.80 3.11
CA LEU A 438 -26.28 -9.04 2.65
C LEU A 438 -26.93 -7.82 1.99
N GLY A 439 -26.25 -6.67 2.01
CA GLY A 439 -26.73 -5.44 1.42
C GLY A 439 -27.58 -4.57 2.36
N LYS A 440 -27.41 -3.24 2.22
CA LYS A 440 -28.03 -2.23 3.08
C LYS A 440 -29.56 -2.31 3.12
N ASN A 441 -30.20 -2.50 1.96
CA ASN A 441 -31.66 -2.49 1.86
C ASN A 441 -32.28 -3.65 2.63
N TRP A 442 -31.62 -4.81 2.67
CA TRP A 442 -32.10 -5.98 3.38
C TRP A 442 -32.03 -5.77 4.90
N VAL A 443 -30.84 -5.43 5.41
CA VAL A 443 -30.63 -5.23 6.85
C VAL A 443 -31.51 -4.10 7.40
N GLN A 444 -31.74 -3.03 6.63
CA GLN A 444 -32.59 -1.93 7.08
C GLN A 444 -34.07 -2.33 7.19
N LYS A 445 -34.58 -3.19 6.31
CA LYS A 445 -35.95 -3.70 6.40
C LYS A 445 -36.17 -4.61 7.61
N GLN A 446 -35.11 -5.25 8.10
CA GLN A 446 -35.16 -6.26 9.17
C GLN A 446 -34.15 -5.98 10.29
N LEU A 447 -34.04 -4.71 10.71
CA LEU A 447 -32.98 -4.28 11.61
C LEU A 447 -33.02 -4.94 13.00
N GLU A 448 -34.22 -5.08 13.58
CA GLU A 448 -34.37 -5.75 14.89
C GLU A 448 -34.02 -7.23 14.82
N PHE A 449 -34.40 -7.90 13.73
CA PHE A 449 -33.99 -9.27 13.47
C PHE A 449 -32.46 -9.38 13.33
N ALA A 450 -31.82 -8.49 12.54
CA ALA A 450 -30.37 -8.48 12.39
C ALA A 450 -29.63 -8.24 13.72
N LYS A 451 -30.18 -7.42 14.63
CA LYS A 451 -29.64 -7.22 15.98
C LYS A 451 -29.72 -8.49 16.82
N GLN A 452 -30.89 -9.11 16.90
CA GLN A 452 -31.10 -10.37 17.64
C GLN A 452 -30.20 -11.47 17.09
N PHE A 453 -30.08 -11.53 15.77
CA PHE A 453 -29.22 -12.45 15.06
C PHE A 453 -27.74 -12.27 15.44
N CYS A 454 -27.22 -11.03 15.41
CA CYS A 454 -25.86 -10.74 15.84
C CYS A 454 -25.62 -11.18 17.30
N GLN A 455 -26.58 -10.95 18.18
CA GLN A 455 -26.48 -11.36 19.59
C GLN A 455 -26.46 -12.88 19.74
N PHE A 456 -27.29 -13.60 18.98
CA PHE A 456 -27.34 -15.06 19.01
C PHE A 456 -26.01 -15.69 18.64
N VAL A 457 -25.39 -15.26 17.54
CA VAL A 457 -24.07 -15.76 17.12
C VAL A 457 -22.91 -15.22 17.98
N GLY A 458 -23.21 -14.52 19.07
CA GLY A 458 -22.23 -13.91 19.98
C GLY A 458 -21.39 -12.82 19.33
N CYS A 459 -21.87 -12.22 18.24
CA CYS A 459 -21.18 -11.23 17.42
C CYS A 459 -19.81 -11.75 16.91
N ILE A 460 -19.68 -13.06 16.69
CA ILE A 460 -18.47 -13.69 16.18
C ILE A 460 -18.43 -13.53 14.65
N PRO A 461 -17.35 -12.95 14.07
CA PRO A 461 -17.23 -12.77 12.62
C PRO A 461 -17.51 -14.04 11.82
N LEU A 462 -16.87 -15.17 12.18
CA LEU A 462 -17.07 -16.42 11.45
C LEU A 462 -18.55 -16.86 11.42
N GLY A 463 -19.26 -16.77 12.54
CA GLY A 463 -20.68 -17.10 12.59
C GLY A 463 -21.54 -16.20 11.70
N LEU A 464 -21.20 -14.91 11.63
CA LEU A 464 -21.88 -13.96 10.72
C LEU A 464 -21.60 -14.30 9.24
N TYR A 465 -20.37 -14.71 8.91
CA TYR A 465 -19.99 -15.13 7.56
C TYR A 465 -20.70 -16.40 7.11
N THR A 466 -20.68 -17.45 7.93
CA THR A 466 -21.27 -18.76 7.61
C THR A 466 -22.75 -18.64 7.26
N ILE A 467 -23.50 -17.88 8.06
CA ILE A 467 -24.95 -17.78 7.87
C ILE A 467 -25.29 -16.80 6.74
N ALA A 468 -24.50 -15.75 6.53
CA ALA A 468 -24.68 -14.89 5.36
C ALA A 468 -24.47 -15.67 4.05
N ALA A 469 -23.48 -16.57 3.99
CA ALA A 469 -23.23 -17.43 2.85
C ALA A 469 -24.41 -18.38 2.56
N HIS A 470 -24.92 -19.09 3.58
CA HIS A 470 -26.10 -19.96 3.43
C HIS A 470 -27.33 -19.23 2.87
N ARG A 471 -27.52 -17.96 3.21
CA ARG A 471 -28.63 -17.17 2.67
C ARG A 471 -28.44 -16.84 1.19
N SER A 472 -27.21 -16.53 0.77
CA SER A 472 -26.91 -16.26 -0.65
C SER A 472 -27.19 -17.47 -1.51
N ASP A 473 -26.84 -18.66 -1.05
CA ASP A 473 -27.08 -19.93 -1.74
C ASP A 473 -28.60 -20.19 -1.94
N LEU A 474 -29.41 -19.96 -0.89
CA LEU A 474 -30.87 -20.10 -0.95
C LEU A 474 -31.55 -19.10 -1.91
N GLN A 475 -30.96 -17.92 -2.13
CA GLN A 475 -31.48 -16.94 -3.10
C GLN A 475 -31.13 -17.32 -4.54
N GLU A 476 -29.97 -17.95 -4.78
CA GLU A 476 -29.58 -18.42 -6.11
C GLU A 476 -30.39 -19.63 -6.57
N GLU A 477 -30.69 -20.58 -5.68
CA GLU A 477 -31.57 -21.72 -5.97
C GLU A 477 -33.00 -21.27 -6.32
N GLN A 478 -33.56 -20.30 -5.58
CA GLN A 478 -34.89 -19.75 -5.85
C GLN A 478 -34.96 -18.86 -7.09
N SER A 479 -33.83 -18.34 -7.59
CA SER A 479 -33.80 -17.55 -8.83
C SER A 479 -33.77 -18.44 -10.08
N GLN A 480 -33.49 -19.75 -9.93
CA GLN A 480 -33.50 -20.73 -11.02
C GLN A 480 -34.85 -21.45 -11.16
N GLU A 481 -35.68 -21.49 -10.12
CA GLU A 481 -37.07 -21.96 -10.17
C GLU A 481 -38.01 -20.76 -10.38
N GLY A 482 -38.66 -20.67 -11.54
CA GLY A 482 -39.40 -19.48 -11.99
C GLY A 482 -40.47 -18.93 -11.04
N ASP A 483 -40.49 -17.60 -10.97
CA ASP A 483 -41.40 -16.65 -10.30
C ASP A 483 -42.81 -17.17 -9.90
N SER A 484 -43.09 -17.10 -8.59
CA SER A 484 -44.45 -16.77 -8.12
C SER A 484 -44.35 -15.82 -6.92
N GLY A 485 -44.76 -14.57 -7.15
CA GLY A 485 -44.83 -13.53 -6.14
C GLY A 485 -45.63 -13.95 -4.90
N THR A 486 -44.90 -14.21 -3.81
CA THR A 486 -45.37 -14.00 -2.45
C THR A 486 -44.20 -13.43 -1.65
N ASP A 487 -44.43 -12.28 -1.02
CA ASP A 487 -43.59 -11.70 0.03
C ASP A 487 -43.62 -12.67 1.24
N VAL A 488 -42.93 -13.81 1.13
CA VAL A 488 -42.71 -14.71 2.26
C VAL A 488 -41.44 -14.24 2.95
N LEU A 489 -41.62 -13.40 3.96
CA LEU A 489 -40.67 -13.24 5.05
C LEU A 489 -40.41 -14.63 5.64
N LEU A 490 -39.43 -15.35 5.11
CA LEU A 490 -38.98 -16.61 5.69
C LEU A 490 -38.33 -16.28 7.04
N GLU A 491 -39.11 -16.53 8.09
CA GLU A 491 -38.61 -16.80 9.44
C GLU A 491 -37.46 -17.80 9.31
N LEU A 492 -36.25 -17.35 9.61
CA LEU A 492 -35.17 -18.25 10.00
C LEU A 492 -35.64 -18.91 11.30
N ASN A 493 -36.33 -20.05 11.18
CA ASN A 493 -36.81 -20.79 12.33
C ASN A 493 -35.58 -21.35 13.06
N TRP A 494 -35.40 -20.90 14.31
CA TRP A 494 -34.22 -21.15 15.14
C TRP A 494 -33.90 -22.65 15.29
N ASP A 495 -34.91 -23.52 15.19
CA ASP A 495 -34.80 -24.97 15.37
C ASP A 495 -33.97 -25.70 14.28
N SER A 496 -33.63 -25.03 13.18
CA SER A 496 -32.85 -25.64 12.08
C SER A 496 -31.33 -25.40 12.16
N LEU A 497 -30.87 -24.61 13.15
CA LEU A 497 -29.46 -24.22 13.32
C LEU A 497 -28.83 -24.70 14.65
N GLU A 498 -29.56 -25.48 15.46
CA GLU A 498 -28.98 -26.34 16.52
C GLU A 498 -28.53 -27.68 15.94
#